data_AF-C2BET5-F1
#
_entry.id   AF-C2BET5-F1
#
_cell.length_a   1.000
_cell.length_b   1.000
_cell.length_c   1.000
_cell.angle_alpha   90.00
_cell.angle_beta   90.00
_cell.angle_gamma   90.00
#
_symmetry.space_group_name_H-M   'P 1'
#
loop_
_entity.id
_entity.type
_entity.pdbx_description
1 polymer ?
#
loop_
_entity_poly.entity_id
_entity_poly.type
_entity_poly.pdbx_seq_one_letter_code
_entity_poly.pdbx_strand_id
1 'polypeptide(L)'
;MPLTVITLKNSPPSLRGDLTKWMQEIATGVYVGNFNTKIRQELWERVVESVGSGEATMTYAYRNEIGYKFETHNSNKIMIDFEGIPLVLTPQNPKEDKKENKLGFSKAAKMRKAKKYFSFKSQEHTKAYIIIDLETTGLDPINDRIIEIGAIKIGKENKEYSSIIWQDIKLSEKISNITGISDEDIKKGKDEKNAINEFIDFIGEDTLVGYNINFDIKFINESLKRQEKPKIKNMTYDVMQYVKNDKLFLKNYKLETVIKEYGINKNVPHRALEDVKIIQKLIAKLNKLVKRLEN
;
A
#
# COMPACT_ATOMS: atom_id res chain seq x y z
N MET A 1 31.11 -11.06 -5.33
CA MET A 1 31.65 -12.44 -5.24
C MET A 1 30.60 -13.33 -4.59
N PRO A 2 30.23 -14.49 -5.17
CA PRO A 2 29.17 -15.32 -4.61
C PRO A 2 29.62 -16.00 -3.31
N LEU A 3 29.25 -15.43 -2.17
CA LEU A 3 29.55 -15.99 -0.85
C LEU A 3 28.53 -17.09 -0.51
N THR A 4 29.01 -18.25 -0.05
CA THR A 4 28.20 -19.36 0.48
C THR A 4 28.68 -19.73 1.87
N VAL A 5 27.75 -19.88 2.80
CA VAL A 5 28.00 -20.27 4.19
C VAL A 5 27.13 -21.49 4.52
N ILE A 6 27.71 -22.57 5.03
CA ILE A 6 26.98 -23.74 5.51
C ILE A 6 27.18 -23.87 7.02
N THR A 7 26.09 -24.00 7.76
CA THR A 7 26.12 -24.29 9.19
C THR A 7 25.54 -25.67 9.46
N LEU A 8 26.24 -26.47 10.25
CA LEU A 8 25.87 -27.82 10.64
C LEU A 8 25.72 -27.93 12.16
N LYS A 9 24.70 -28.67 12.61
CA LYS A 9 24.47 -29.00 14.02
C LYS A 9 24.13 -30.49 14.16
N ASN A 10 24.73 -31.17 15.13
CA ASN A 10 24.57 -32.62 15.34
C ASN A 10 24.81 -33.47 14.06
N SER A 11 25.72 -33.02 13.19
CA SER A 11 26.07 -33.70 11.94
C SER A 11 27.16 -34.77 12.14
N PRO A 12 27.19 -35.84 11.31
CA PRO A 12 28.25 -36.82 11.31
C PRO A 12 29.65 -36.22 11.06
N PRO A 13 30.73 -36.76 11.68
CA PRO A 13 32.11 -36.31 11.40
C PRO A 13 32.53 -36.49 9.93
N SER A 14 32.00 -37.51 9.25
CA SER A 14 32.26 -37.77 7.82
C SER A 14 31.83 -36.60 6.93
N LEU A 15 30.65 -36.02 7.20
CA LEU A 15 30.15 -34.85 6.47
C LEU A 15 31.01 -33.61 6.72
N ARG A 16 31.45 -33.39 7.97
CA ARG A 16 32.34 -32.28 8.30
C ARG A 16 33.66 -32.36 7.53
N GLY A 17 34.30 -33.53 7.55
CA GLY A 17 35.53 -33.78 6.79
C GLY A 17 35.34 -33.69 5.28
N ASP A 18 34.16 -34.02 4.77
CA ASP A 18 33.86 -33.88 3.35
C ASP A 18 33.66 -32.41 2.93
N LEU A 19 33.00 -31.60 3.75
CA LEU A 19 32.85 -30.16 3.50
C LEU A 19 34.20 -29.42 3.52
N THR A 20 35.16 -29.84 4.36
CA THR A 20 36.50 -29.22 4.39
C THR A 20 37.28 -29.38 3.09
N LYS A 21 36.89 -30.28 2.20
CA LYS A 21 37.51 -30.41 0.86
C LYS A 21 37.13 -29.26 -0.07
N TRP A 22 36.00 -28.60 0.20
CA TRP A 22 35.42 -27.58 -0.67
C TRP A 22 35.39 -26.21 0.00
N MET A 23 35.20 -26.16 1.32
CA MET A 23 34.95 -24.97 2.11
C MET A 23 35.94 -24.84 3.27
N GLN A 24 36.16 -23.61 3.72
CA GLN A 24 36.95 -23.34 4.93
C GLN A 24 36.05 -23.37 6.16
N GLU A 25 36.38 -24.21 7.16
CA GLU A 25 35.74 -24.13 8.48
C GLU A 25 36.33 -22.94 9.24
N ILE A 26 35.47 -22.00 9.64
CA ILE A 26 35.88 -20.77 10.37
C ILE A 26 35.48 -20.80 11.85
N ALA A 27 34.53 -21.66 12.19
CA ALA A 27 34.08 -21.97 13.54
C ALA A 27 33.46 -23.37 13.52
N THR A 28 33.29 -24.00 14.68
CA THR A 28 32.75 -25.37 14.76
C THR A 28 31.41 -25.49 14.04
N GLY A 29 31.40 -26.28 12.97
CA GLY A 29 30.21 -26.50 12.15
C GLY A 29 29.82 -25.30 11.27
N VAL A 30 30.69 -24.31 11.06
CA VAL A 30 30.46 -23.16 10.17
C VAL A 30 31.50 -23.16 9.06
N TYR A 31 31.04 -23.37 7.83
CA TYR A 31 31.86 -23.51 6.63
C TYR A 31 31.59 -22.34 5.69
N VAL A 32 32.63 -21.73 5.13
CA VAL A 32 32.53 -20.62 4.17
C VAL A 32 33.26 -20.98 2.88
N GLY A 33 32.61 -20.70 1.75
CA GLY A 33 33.15 -20.97 0.42
C GLY A 33 32.59 -20.00 -0.62
N ASN A 34 33.17 -20.04 -1.82
CA ASN A 34 32.77 -19.20 -2.93
C ASN A 34 32.54 -20.08 -4.17
N PHE A 35 31.26 -20.25 -4.53
CA PHE A 35 30.84 -21.20 -5.56
C PHE A 35 29.84 -20.58 -6.51
N ASN A 36 29.84 -21.05 -7.75
CA ASN A 36 28.77 -20.76 -8.70
C ASN A 36 27.48 -21.51 -8.34
N THR A 37 26.37 -21.14 -8.96
CA THR A 37 25.04 -21.71 -8.67
C THR A 37 25.00 -23.23 -8.79
N LYS A 38 25.66 -23.82 -9.79
CA LYS A 38 25.62 -25.26 -10.05
C LYS A 38 26.36 -26.05 -8.97
N ILE A 39 27.61 -25.68 -8.68
CA ILE A 39 28.43 -26.33 -7.65
C ILE A 39 27.75 -26.20 -6.28
N ARG A 40 27.15 -25.05 -5.99
CA ARG A 40 26.40 -24.85 -4.75
C ARG A 40 25.20 -25.80 -4.62
N GLN A 41 24.45 -26.01 -5.69
CA GLN A 41 23.30 -26.92 -5.67
C GLN A 41 23.74 -28.38 -5.43
N GLU A 42 24.75 -28.85 -6.16
CA GLU A 42 25.29 -30.20 -5.98
C GLU A 42 25.89 -30.41 -4.57
N LEU A 43 26.59 -29.40 -4.04
CA LEU A 43 27.13 -29.44 -2.67
C LEU A 43 26.01 -29.53 -1.63
N TRP A 44 24.89 -28.82 -1.86
CA TRP A 44 23.76 -28.85 -0.95
C TRP A 44 23.02 -30.18 -0.94
N GLU A 45 22.77 -30.77 -2.11
CA GLU A 45 22.19 -32.11 -2.23
C GLU A 45 23.01 -33.14 -1.43
N ARG A 46 24.34 -33.09 -1.60
CA ARG A 46 25.26 -33.96 -0.87
C ARG A 46 25.21 -33.76 0.65
N VAL A 47 25.08 -32.51 1.12
CA VAL A 47 24.91 -32.20 2.54
C VAL A 47 23.61 -32.78 3.07
N VAL A 48 22.51 -32.62 2.34
CA VAL A 48 21.18 -33.14 2.69
C VAL A 48 21.19 -34.67 2.79
N GLU A 49 21.85 -35.36 1.86
CA GLU A 49 21.96 -36.82 1.88
C GLU A 49 22.83 -37.34 3.05
N SER A 50 23.84 -36.57 3.45
CA SER A 50 24.85 -37.02 4.40
C SER A 50 24.61 -36.56 5.84
N VAL A 51 23.73 -35.58 6.09
CA VAL A 51 23.53 -34.99 7.42
C VAL A 51 22.76 -35.89 8.38
N GLY A 52 22.02 -36.88 7.87
CA GLY A 52 21.29 -37.85 8.68
C GLY A 52 20.22 -37.19 9.55
N SER A 53 20.34 -37.28 10.88
CA SER A 53 19.45 -36.64 11.87
C SER A 53 19.92 -35.25 12.34
N GLY A 54 21.09 -34.79 11.86
CA GLY A 54 21.60 -33.46 12.15
C GLY A 54 20.85 -32.37 11.38
N GLU A 55 21.01 -31.12 11.82
CA GLU A 55 20.48 -29.93 11.14
C GLU A 55 21.55 -29.33 10.22
N ALA A 56 21.15 -28.92 9.02
CA ALA A 56 21.99 -28.18 8.09
C ALA A 56 21.29 -26.90 7.62
N THR A 57 22.05 -25.84 7.43
CA THR A 57 21.56 -24.61 6.81
C THR A 57 22.61 -24.07 5.86
N MET A 58 22.24 -23.80 4.61
CA MET A 58 23.11 -23.16 3.63
C MET A 58 22.58 -21.77 3.33
N THR A 59 23.40 -20.74 3.53
CA THR A 59 23.13 -19.35 3.16
C THR A 59 24.00 -18.96 1.98
N TYR A 60 23.44 -18.28 1.00
CA TYR A 60 24.17 -17.86 -0.20
C TYR A 60 23.68 -16.52 -0.73
N ALA A 61 24.58 -15.80 -1.41
CA ALA A 61 24.24 -14.55 -2.08
C ALA A 61 23.10 -14.75 -3.10
N TYR A 62 22.07 -13.92 -3.01
CA TYR A 62 20.91 -13.96 -3.89
C TYR A 62 20.42 -12.54 -4.19
N ARG A 63 19.82 -12.33 -5.36
CA ARG A 63 19.38 -11.00 -5.79
C ARG A 63 17.98 -10.68 -5.23
N ASN A 64 17.92 -10.43 -3.94
CA ASN A 64 16.74 -9.94 -3.21
C ASN A 64 17.14 -8.76 -2.29
N GLU A 65 16.17 -8.19 -1.57
CA GLU A 65 16.38 -6.99 -0.73
C GLU A 65 17.43 -7.19 0.37
N ILE A 66 17.53 -8.40 0.91
CA ILE A 66 18.49 -8.73 1.98
C ILE A 66 19.85 -9.21 1.44
N GLY A 67 19.99 -9.39 0.13
CA GLY A 67 21.22 -9.81 -0.54
C GLY A 67 21.61 -11.28 -0.37
N TYR A 68 20.79 -12.08 0.30
CA TYR A 68 21.02 -13.52 0.50
C TYR A 68 19.73 -14.33 0.55
N LYS A 69 19.87 -15.62 0.29
CA LYS A 69 18.83 -16.64 0.51
C LYS A 69 19.46 -17.75 1.34
N PHE A 70 18.63 -18.53 2.03
CA PHE A 70 19.12 -19.69 2.75
C PHE A 70 18.15 -20.87 2.60
N GLU A 71 18.70 -22.07 2.72
CA GLU A 71 18.00 -23.35 2.66
C GLU A 71 18.33 -24.11 3.94
N THR A 72 17.35 -24.84 4.48
CA THR A 72 17.46 -25.55 5.76
C THR A 72 17.03 -27.00 5.59
N HIS A 73 17.71 -27.92 6.26
CA HIS A 73 17.34 -29.33 6.35
C HIS A 73 17.31 -29.78 7.81
N ASN A 74 16.29 -30.56 8.19
CA ASN A 74 15.99 -31.00 9.57
C ASN A 74 15.90 -29.88 10.62
N SER A 75 15.79 -28.62 10.22
CA SER A 75 15.63 -27.51 11.13
C SER A 75 14.15 -27.25 11.41
N ASN A 76 13.85 -26.84 12.65
CA ASN A 76 12.54 -26.28 13.02
C ASN A 76 12.34 -24.87 12.44
N LYS A 77 13.05 -24.50 11.39
CA LYS A 77 13.00 -23.19 10.76
C LYS A 77 12.59 -23.41 9.31
N ILE A 78 11.43 -22.89 8.94
CA ILE A 78 10.93 -22.95 7.57
C ILE A 78 11.09 -21.56 6.96
N MET A 79 11.66 -21.51 5.75
CA MET A 79 11.72 -20.26 4.99
C MET A 79 10.35 -20.00 4.37
N ILE A 80 9.79 -18.83 4.63
CA ILE A 80 8.59 -18.33 3.96
C ILE A 80 8.99 -17.08 3.20
N ASP A 81 8.72 -17.07 1.89
CA ASP A 81 8.86 -15.87 1.10
C ASP A 81 7.67 -14.94 1.37
N PHE A 82 7.96 -13.70 1.76
CA PHE A 82 6.95 -12.66 1.93
C PHE A 82 7.40 -11.39 1.20
N GLU A 83 6.75 -11.09 0.08
CA GLU A 83 7.07 -9.93 -0.77
C GLU A 83 8.57 -9.88 -1.18
N GLY A 84 9.20 -11.04 -1.41
CA GLY A 84 10.62 -11.14 -1.80
C GLY A 84 11.62 -11.11 -0.64
N ILE A 85 11.14 -11.03 0.61
CA ILE A 85 11.95 -11.13 1.82
C ILE A 85 11.85 -12.57 2.38
N PRO A 86 12.99 -13.29 2.53
CA PRO A 86 13.07 -14.55 3.26
C PRO A 86 12.76 -14.35 4.76
N LEU A 87 11.60 -14.79 5.23
CA LEU A 87 11.27 -14.83 6.65
C LEU A 87 11.52 -16.22 7.24
N VAL A 88 12.04 -16.25 8.46
CA VAL A 88 12.24 -17.49 9.24
C VAL A 88 11.00 -17.75 10.09
N LEU A 89 10.25 -18.80 9.79
CA LEU A 89 9.17 -19.29 10.65
C LEU A 89 9.70 -20.41 11.56
N THR A 90 9.47 -20.30 12.86
CA THR A 90 9.64 -21.42 13.81
C THR A 90 8.26 -21.97 14.17
N PRO A 91 7.86 -23.16 13.66
CA PRO A 91 6.57 -23.73 13.97
C PRO A 91 6.53 -24.21 15.43
N GLN A 92 5.42 -23.92 16.12
CA GLN A 92 5.24 -24.25 17.53
C GLN A 92 5.00 -25.76 17.81
N ASN A 93 4.79 -26.58 16.77
CA ASN A 93 4.63 -28.04 16.89
C ASN A 93 5.20 -28.77 15.65
N PRO A 94 6.33 -29.50 15.74
CA PRO A 94 7.00 -30.07 14.56
C PRO A 94 6.36 -31.32 13.94
N LYS A 95 5.37 -31.96 14.58
CA LYS A 95 4.94 -33.34 14.24
C LYS A 95 3.61 -33.49 13.49
N GLU A 96 2.86 -32.44 13.18
CA GLU A 96 1.48 -32.63 12.68
C GLU A 96 1.18 -32.39 11.20
N ASP A 97 2.10 -31.86 10.37
CA ASP A 97 1.72 -31.49 9.00
C ASP A 97 2.60 -32.13 7.91
N LYS A 98 2.52 -33.46 7.79
CA LYS A 98 2.64 -34.15 6.48
C LYS A 98 1.24 -34.41 5.90
N LYS A 99 0.40 -33.38 5.87
CA LYS A 99 -0.78 -33.36 5.00
C LYS A 99 -0.53 -32.33 3.92
N GLU A 100 -0.60 -32.78 2.67
CA GLU A 100 -0.87 -31.90 1.53
C GLU A 100 -2.14 -31.10 1.85
N ASN A 101 -1.95 -29.94 2.48
CA ASN A 101 -3.04 -29.04 2.75
C ASN A 101 -3.30 -28.31 1.44
N LYS A 102 -4.30 -28.79 0.68
CA LYS A 102 -5.00 -28.00 -0.34
C LYS A 102 -5.12 -26.57 0.18
N LEU A 103 -4.63 -25.61 -0.61
CA LEU A 103 -4.70 -24.16 -0.36
C LEU A 103 -6.16 -23.75 -0.10
N GLY A 104 -6.55 -23.86 1.15
CA GLY A 104 -7.88 -23.56 1.65
C GLY A 104 -7.71 -22.77 2.92
N PHE A 105 -8.18 -21.53 2.90
CA PHE A 105 -8.16 -20.64 4.06
C PHE A 105 -8.67 -21.39 5.30
N SER A 106 -7.80 -21.56 6.32
CA SER A 106 -8.13 -22.21 7.59
C SER A 106 -9.43 -21.65 8.16
N LYS A 107 -10.20 -22.44 8.92
CA LYS A 107 -11.41 -21.95 9.62
C LYS A 107 -11.15 -20.63 10.36
N ALA A 108 -9.97 -20.44 10.95
CA ALA A 108 -9.54 -19.18 11.56
C ALA A 108 -9.35 -18.02 10.55
N ALA A 109 -8.82 -18.26 9.36
CA ALA A 109 -8.70 -17.27 8.29
C ALA A 109 -10.06 -16.95 7.63
N LYS A 110 -10.94 -17.96 7.47
CA LYS A 110 -12.35 -17.77 7.09
C LYS A 110 -13.11 -17.03 8.18
N MET A 111 -12.85 -17.28 9.45
CA MET A 111 -13.48 -16.61 10.59
C MET A 111 -12.90 -15.21 10.83
N ARG A 112 -11.64 -14.96 10.46
CA ARG A 112 -11.00 -13.64 10.43
C ARG A 112 -11.43 -12.84 9.22
N LYS A 113 -11.59 -13.43 8.04
CA LYS A 113 -12.24 -12.80 6.88
C LYS A 113 -13.71 -12.53 7.21
N ALA A 114 -14.43 -13.49 7.77
CA ALA A 114 -15.81 -13.33 8.21
C ALA A 114 -15.91 -12.21 9.25
N LYS A 115 -15.08 -12.16 10.31
CA LYS A 115 -15.00 -11.01 11.24
C LYS A 115 -14.57 -9.70 10.58
N LYS A 116 -13.68 -9.73 9.58
CA LYS A 116 -13.26 -8.57 8.78
C LYS A 116 -14.39 -8.03 7.88
N TYR A 117 -15.39 -8.87 7.55
CA TYR A 117 -16.62 -8.48 6.85
C TYR A 117 -17.83 -8.33 7.81
N PHE A 118 -17.80 -8.92 9.02
CA PHE A 118 -18.82 -8.79 10.09
C PHE A 118 -18.59 -7.58 11.00
N SER A 119 -17.49 -6.86 10.82
CA SER A 119 -17.21 -5.61 11.52
C SER A 119 -17.94 -4.40 10.91
N PHE A 120 -18.76 -4.59 9.88
CA PHE A 120 -19.76 -3.58 9.46
C PHE A 120 -20.95 -3.54 10.43
N LYS A 121 -20.68 -3.58 11.73
CA LYS A 121 -21.59 -2.98 12.70
C LYS A 121 -21.25 -1.50 12.66
N SER A 122 -22.23 -0.67 12.33
CA SER A 122 -22.15 0.80 12.34
C SER A 122 -21.34 1.29 13.53
N GLN A 123 -20.03 1.49 13.33
CA GLN A 123 -19.16 2.10 14.32
C GLN A 123 -19.43 3.59 14.23
N GLU A 124 -20.02 4.10 15.29
CA GLU A 124 -20.34 5.52 15.43
C GLU A 124 -19.02 6.30 15.34
N HIS A 125 -18.77 6.95 14.20
CA HIS A 125 -17.63 7.86 14.04
C HIS A 125 -17.78 8.98 15.07
N THR A 126 -16.89 9.01 16.06
CA THR A 126 -16.91 10.00 17.16
C THR A 126 -16.56 11.40 16.66
N LYS A 127 -15.83 11.52 15.54
CA LYS A 127 -15.46 12.79 14.89
C LYS A 127 -15.73 12.71 13.39
N ALA A 128 -16.39 13.73 12.85
CA ALA A 128 -16.65 13.81 11.42
C ALA A 128 -15.37 14.20 10.66
N TYR A 129 -15.21 13.68 9.46
CA TYR A 129 -14.16 14.08 8.53
C TYR A 129 -14.73 14.18 7.12
N ILE A 130 -14.06 14.90 6.24
CA ILE A 130 -14.55 15.18 4.90
C ILE A 130 -13.51 14.74 3.90
N ILE A 131 -13.94 13.89 2.97
CA ILE A 131 -13.11 13.48 1.85
C ILE A 131 -13.36 14.45 0.70
N ILE A 132 -12.30 14.97 0.09
CA ILE A 132 -12.39 15.98 -0.98
C ILE A 132 -11.55 15.56 -2.19
N ASP A 133 -11.98 16.03 -3.36
CA ASP A 133 -11.26 15.96 -4.63
C ASP A 133 -11.72 17.12 -5.53
N LEU A 134 -10.81 17.65 -6.36
CA LEU A 134 -11.08 18.76 -7.27
C LEU A 134 -10.67 18.41 -8.70
N GLU A 135 -11.50 18.83 -9.66
CA GLU A 135 -11.09 18.94 -11.06
C GLU A 135 -10.75 20.39 -11.40
N THR A 136 -9.68 20.56 -12.18
CA THR A 136 -9.11 21.89 -12.47
C THR A 136 -8.70 22.01 -13.94
N THR A 137 -8.48 23.25 -14.39
CA THR A 137 -8.05 23.52 -15.76
C THR A 137 -6.56 23.31 -16.02
N GLY A 138 -5.81 22.86 -15.01
CA GLY A 138 -4.38 22.64 -15.10
C GLY A 138 -3.78 22.24 -13.77
N LEU A 139 -2.55 22.65 -13.48
CA LEU A 139 -1.83 22.22 -12.27
C LEU A 139 -1.31 23.38 -11.43
N ASP A 140 -1.42 24.61 -11.93
CA ASP A 140 -0.94 25.82 -11.27
C ASP A 140 -2.11 26.56 -10.60
N PRO A 141 -2.23 26.54 -9.26
CA PRO A 141 -3.35 27.18 -8.56
C PRO A 141 -3.46 28.70 -8.80
N ILE A 142 -2.36 29.37 -9.20
CA ILE A 142 -2.32 30.80 -9.47
C ILE A 142 -3.02 31.11 -10.80
N ASN A 143 -2.64 30.36 -11.84
CA ASN A 143 -3.06 30.63 -13.21
C ASN A 143 -4.28 29.82 -13.64
N ASP A 144 -4.43 28.61 -13.12
CA ASP A 144 -5.54 27.69 -13.42
C ASP A 144 -6.74 27.90 -12.49
N ARG A 145 -7.85 27.26 -12.82
CA ARG A 145 -9.13 27.40 -12.12
C ARG A 145 -9.73 26.06 -11.73
N ILE A 146 -10.51 26.06 -10.66
CA ILE A 146 -11.33 24.92 -10.25
C ILE A 146 -12.57 24.89 -11.14
N ILE A 147 -12.90 23.70 -11.66
CA ILE A 147 -14.06 23.47 -12.53
C ILE A 147 -15.05 22.47 -11.92
N GLU A 148 -14.63 21.63 -10.97
CA GLU A 148 -15.53 20.76 -10.20
C GLU A 148 -15.01 20.59 -8.78
N ILE A 149 -15.92 20.58 -7.82
CA ILE A 149 -15.66 20.18 -6.43
C ILE A 149 -16.48 18.93 -6.14
N GLY A 150 -15.84 17.91 -5.57
CA GLY A 150 -16.49 16.74 -5.00
C GLY A 150 -16.11 16.60 -3.53
N ALA A 151 -17.08 16.34 -2.66
CA ALA A 151 -16.81 16.05 -1.26
C ALA A 151 -17.85 15.15 -0.62
N ILE A 152 -17.41 14.36 0.36
CA ILE A 152 -18.29 13.56 1.21
C ILE A 152 -17.88 13.74 2.66
N LYS A 153 -18.81 14.23 3.47
CA LYS A 153 -18.72 14.25 4.93
C LYS A 153 -19.08 12.88 5.48
N ILE A 154 -18.16 12.29 6.23
CA ILE A 154 -18.30 11.02 6.94
C ILE A 154 -18.51 11.31 8.41
N GLY A 155 -19.63 10.86 8.97
CA GLY A 155 -20.00 11.11 10.36
C GLY A 155 -21.20 10.25 10.77
N LYS A 156 -22.06 10.76 11.66
CA LYS A 156 -23.32 10.09 12.02
C LYS A 156 -24.22 9.84 10.81
N GLU A 157 -24.29 10.83 9.94
CA GLU A 157 -24.94 10.75 8.64
C GLU A 157 -23.97 11.22 7.57
N ASN A 158 -23.86 10.47 6.48
CA ASN A 158 -23.03 10.88 5.36
C ASN A 158 -23.75 11.95 4.56
N LYS A 159 -23.03 13.01 4.18
CA LYS A 159 -23.54 14.08 3.31
C LYS A 159 -22.59 14.25 2.14
N GLU A 160 -23.15 14.34 0.94
CA GLU A 160 -22.39 14.57 -0.29
C GLU A 160 -22.52 16.05 -0.69
N TYR A 161 -21.45 16.62 -1.23
CA TYR A 161 -21.42 17.92 -1.89
C TYR A 161 -20.76 17.76 -3.26
N SER A 162 -21.39 18.31 -4.29
CA SER A 162 -20.82 18.38 -5.63
C SER A 162 -21.25 19.66 -6.29
N SER A 163 -20.31 20.33 -6.96
CA SER A 163 -20.59 21.52 -7.74
C SER A 163 -19.64 21.60 -8.93
N ILE A 164 -20.20 21.71 -10.13
CA ILE A 164 -19.47 22.23 -11.30
C ILE A 164 -19.38 23.75 -11.13
N ILE A 165 -18.21 24.31 -11.44
CA ILE A 165 -17.91 25.73 -11.29
C ILE A 165 -17.80 26.37 -12.65
N TRP A 166 -18.55 27.45 -12.84
CA TRP A 166 -18.46 28.28 -14.04
C TRP A 166 -17.13 29.02 -14.09
N GLN A 167 -16.51 29.00 -15.26
CA GLN A 167 -15.29 29.72 -15.56
C GLN A 167 -15.40 30.35 -16.96
N ASP A 168 -14.96 31.59 -17.10
CA ASP A 168 -14.92 32.29 -18.39
C ASP A 168 -13.66 31.90 -19.19
N ILE A 169 -13.55 30.61 -19.49
CA ILE A 169 -12.42 30.01 -20.21
C ILE A 169 -12.92 28.92 -21.13
N LYS A 170 -12.18 28.71 -22.24
CA LYS A 170 -12.37 27.55 -23.09
C LYS A 170 -11.56 26.38 -22.53
N LEU A 171 -12.21 25.25 -22.25
CA LEU A 171 -11.50 24.08 -21.73
C LEU A 171 -10.65 23.45 -22.83
N SER A 172 -9.43 23.01 -22.48
CA SER A 172 -8.62 22.27 -23.45
C SER A 172 -9.25 20.90 -23.73
N GLU A 173 -9.17 20.42 -24.98
CA GLU A 173 -9.68 19.10 -25.37
C GLU A 173 -9.12 17.99 -24.48
N LYS A 174 -7.86 18.12 -24.04
CA LYS A 174 -7.24 17.17 -23.12
C LYS A 174 -8.01 17.05 -21.80
N ILE A 175 -8.42 18.18 -21.21
CA ILE A 175 -9.09 18.17 -19.91
C ILE A 175 -10.54 17.72 -20.07
N SER A 176 -11.22 18.17 -21.13
CA SER A 176 -12.56 17.68 -21.45
C SER A 176 -12.59 16.17 -21.67
N ASN A 177 -11.60 15.61 -22.39
CA ASN A 177 -11.49 14.17 -22.61
C ASN A 177 -11.14 13.36 -21.36
N ILE A 178 -10.37 13.94 -20.43
CA ILE A 178 -10.00 13.27 -19.17
C ILE A 178 -11.19 13.28 -18.21
N THR A 179 -11.77 14.46 -17.97
CA THR A 179 -12.80 14.67 -16.94
C THR A 179 -14.21 14.37 -17.42
N GLY A 180 -14.44 14.39 -18.74
CA GLY A 180 -15.78 14.32 -19.33
C GLY A 180 -16.62 15.59 -19.12
N ILE A 181 -16.03 16.68 -18.61
CA ILE A 181 -16.68 17.98 -18.47
C ILE A 181 -16.60 18.74 -19.80
N SER A 182 -17.75 19.15 -20.34
CA SER A 182 -17.85 19.97 -21.55
C SER A 182 -17.83 21.47 -21.25
N ASP A 183 -17.54 22.29 -22.26
CA ASP A 183 -17.71 23.74 -22.17
C ASP A 183 -19.17 24.11 -21.85
N GLU A 184 -20.15 23.34 -22.32
CA GLU A 184 -21.57 23.51 -21.99
C GLU A 184 -21.88 23.23 -20.52
N ASP A 185 -21.20 22.26 -19.90
CA ASP A 185 -21.37 21.95 -18.48
C ASP A 185 -20.79 23.07 -17.61
N ILE A 186 -19.60 23.57 -17.94
CA ILE A 186 -18.99 24.71 -17.24
C ILE A 186 -19.89 25.94 -17.34
N LYS A 187 -20.48 26.23 -18.51
CA LYS A 187 -21.43 27.34 -18.70
C LYS A 187 -22.66 27.26 -17.79
N LYS A 188 -23.06 26.06 -17.37
CA LYS A 188 -24.17 25.83 -16.42
C LYS A 188 -23.71 25.74 -14.97
N GLY A 189 -22.40 25.76 -14.73
CA GLY A 189 -21.80 25.69 -13.41
C GLY A 189 -22.19 26.86 -12.52
N LYS A 190 -21.97 26.70 -11.22
CA LYS A 190 -22.16 27.76 -10.23
C LYS A 190 -20.99 28.75 -10.30
N ASP A 191 -21.28 30.02 -10.07
CA ASP A 191 -20.24 31.04 -9.88
C ASP A 191 -19.19 30.62 -8.82
N GLU A 192 -17.90 30.83 -9.11
CA GLU A 192 -16.79 30.37 -8.25
C GLU A 192 -16.92 30.89 -6.82
N LYS A 193 -17.32 32.15 -6.62
CA LYS A 193 -17.46 32.73 -5.28
C LYS A 193 -18.57 32.03 -4.51
N ASN A 194 -19.72 31.77 -5.13
CA ASN A 194 -20.83 31.08 -4.49
C ASN A 194 -20.49 29.61 -4.17
N ALA A 195 -19.91 28.89 -5.14
CA ALA A 195 -19.52 27.49 -4.96
C ALA A 195 -18.46 27.31 -3.85
N ILE A 196 -17.47 28.21 -3.79
CA ILE A 196 -16.43 28.16 -2.75
C ILE A 196 -17.02 28.49 -1.38
N ASN A 197 -17.91 29.47 -1.28
CA ASN A 197 -18.53 29.80 0.01
C ASN A 197 -19.37 28.67 0.57
N GLU A 198 -20.23 28.07 -0.26
CA GLU A 198 -21.02 26.90 0.13
C GLU A 198 -20.12 25.73 0.52
N PHE A 199 -19.00 25.54 -0.20
CA PHE A 199 -18.03 24.51 0.14
C PHE A 199 -17.33 24.79 1.48
N ILE A 200 -16.96 26.04 1.77
CA ILE A 200 -16.38 26.42 3.07
C ILE A 200 -17.38 26.17 4.21
N ASP A 201 -18.65 26.52 4.02
CA ASP A 201 -19.71 26.26 5.00
C ASP A 201 -19.94 24.75 5.18
N PHE A 202 -19.86 23.97 4.09
CA PHE A 202 -19.96 22.51 4.13
C PHE A 202 -18.80 21.88 4.91
N ILE A 203 -17.57 22.37 4.74
CA ILE A 203 -16.41 21.80 5.42
C ILE A 203 -16.28 22.22 6.88
N GLY A 204 -16.73 23.43 7.23
CA GLY A 204 -16.59 23.98 8.57
C GLY A 204 -15.16 23.83 9.11
N GLU A 205 -15.05 23.28 10.32
CA GLU A 205 -13.77 22.99 10.99
C GLU A 205 -13.36 21.50 10.92
N ASP A 206 -14.12 20.68 10.17
CA ASP A 206 -13.86 19.24 10.11
C ASP A 206 -12.53 18.92 9.44
N THR A 207 -11.95 17.78 9.80
CA THR A 207 -10.70 17.26 9.20
C THR A 207 -10.92 16.96 7.72
N LEU A 208 -10.02 17.42 6.87
CA LEU A 208 -10.05 17.16 5.43
C LEU A 208 -9.12 16.00 5.07
N VAL A 209 -9.60 15.13 4.20
CA VAL A 209 -8.89 13.94 3.73
C VAL A 209 -8.96 13.91 2.20
N GLY A 210 -7.87 13.61 1.53
CA GLY A 210 -7.86 13.59 0.07
C GLY A 210 -6.64 12.87 -0.45
N TYR A 211 -6.66 12.52 -1.73
CA TYR A 211 -5.54 11.85 -2.38
C TYR A 211 -4.62 12.89 -3.00
N ASN A 212 -3.40 13.09 -2.47
CA ASN A 212 -2.55 14.24 -2.80
C ASN A 212 -3.21 15.59 -2.44
N ILE A 213 -3.94 15.63 -1.32
CA ILE A 213 -4.82 16.74 -0.88
C ILE A 213 -4.17 18.13 -0.85
N ASN A 214 -2.83 18.22 -0.74
CA ASN A 214 -2.12 19.49 -0.78
C ASN A 214 -2.31 20.22 -2.13
N PHE A 215 -2.58 19.49 -3.20
CA PHE A 215 -2.99 20.06 -4.48
C PHE A 215 -4.31 20.83 -4.33
N ASP A 216 -5.35 20.16 -3.84
CA ASP A 216 -6.69 20.70 -3.65
C ASP A 216 -6.68 21.92 -2.73
N ILE A 217 -5.99 21.82 -1.59
CA ILE A 217 -5.89 22.89 -0.60
C ILE A 217 -5.23 24.15 -1.19
N LYS A 218 -4.25 24.00 -2.10
CA LYS A 218 -3.64 25.15 -2.76
C LYS A 218 -4.63 25.85 -3.69
N PHE A 219 -5.40 25.10 -4.47
CA PHE A 219 -6.43 25.67 -5.35
C PHE A 219 -7.53 26.37 -4.56
N ILE A 220 -8.04 25.75 -3.50
CA ILE A 220 -9.04 26.37 -2.60
C ILE A 220 -8.52 27.67 -2.01
N ASN A 221 -7.30 27.65 -1.46
CA ASN A 221 -6.71 28.84 -0.83
C ASN A 221 -6.40 29.96 -1.82
N GLU A 222 -6.02 29.64 -3.06
CA GLU A 222 -5.81 30.67 -4.08
C GLU A 222 -7.15 31.24 -4.57
N SER A 223 -8.20 30.43 -4.66
CA SER A 223 -9.57 30.92 -4.90
C SER A 223 -10.06 31.85 -3.78
N LEU A 224 -9.86 31.48 -2.51
CA LEU A 224 -10.18 32.33 -1.37
C LEU A 224 -9.38 33.64 -1.39
N LYS A 225 -8.10 33.58 -1.74
CA LYS A 225 -7.25 34.77 -1.86
C LYS A 225 -7.74 35.73 -2.95
N ARG A 226 -8.19 35.23 -4.11
CA ARG A 226 -8.83 36.06 -5.16
C ARG A 226 -10.11 36.73 -4.67
N GLN A 227 -10.76 36.16 -3.66
CA GLN A 227 -11.96 36.69 -3.02
C GLN A 227 -11.65 37.48 -1.74
N GLU A 228 -10.37 37.78 -1.46
CA GLU A 228 -9.90 38.49 -0.26
C GLU A 228 -10.29 37.80 1.07
N LYS A 229 -10.40 36.46 1.04
CA LYS A 229 -10.74 35.63 2.20
C LYS A 229 -9.51 34.96 2.82
N PRO A 230 -9.54 34.68 4.14
CA PRO A 230 -8.47 33.96 4.79
C PRO A 230 -8.37 32.53 4.27
N LYS A 231 -7.16 31.96 4.35
CA LYS A 231 -6.92 30.55 4.03
C LYS A 231 -7.66 29.64 5.01
N ILE A 232 -8.05 28.47 4.51
CA ILE A 232 -8.58 27.41 5.38
C ILE A 232 -7.51 26.96 6.38
N LYS A 233 -7.95 26.54 7.57
CA LYS A 233 -7.09 26.10 8.66
C LYS A 233 -7.36 24.67 9.12
N ASN A 234 -8.23 23.96 8.41
CA ASN A 234 -8.62 22.59 8.71
C ASN A 234 -7.38 21.68 8.79
N MET A 235 -7.43 20.73 9.71
CA MET A 235 -6.45 19.65 9.75
C MET A 235 -6.58 18.80 8.49
N THR A 236 -5.45 18.38 7.90
CA THR A 236 -5.46 17.61 6.65
C THR A 236 -4.75 16.27 6.79
N TYR A 237 -5.26 15.25 6.09
CA TYR A 237 -4.59 13.97 5.91
C TYR A 237 -4.51 13.59 4.43
N ASP A 238 -3.29 13.39 3.94
CA ASP A 238 -3.03 12.95 2.58
C ASP A 238 -3.03 11.41 2.50
N VAL A 239 -4.04 10.84 1.86
CA VAL A 239 -4.21 9.39 1.64
C VAL A 239 -2.99 8.79 0.94
N MET A 240 -2.38 9.52 0.00
CA MET A 240 -1.21 9.04 -0.75
C MET A 240 -0.02 8.75 0.18
N GLN A 241 0.15 9.52 1.26
CA GLN A 241 1.23 9.28 2.24
C GLN A 241 1.02 7.97 3.01
N TYR A 242 -0.23 7.66 3.36
CA TYR A 242 -0.55 6.39 4.01
C TYR A 242 -0.37 5.20 3.06
N VAL A 243 -0.71 5.38 1.79
CA VAL A 243 -0.46 4.36 0.75
C VAL A 243 1.04 4.11 0.59
N LYS A 244 1.87 5.16 0.48
CA LYS A 244 3.34 5.03 0.38
C LYS A 244 3.95 4.27 1.56
N ASN A 245 3.40 4.48 2.75
CA ASN A 245 3.85 3.79 3.96
C ASN A 245 3.36 2.33 4.08
N ASP A 246 2.26 1.98 3.41
CA ASP A 246 1.71 0.62 3.41
C ASP A 246 2.24 -0.22 2.24
N LYS A 247 2.53 0.40 1.09
CA LYS A 247 3.01 -0.22 -0.15
C LYS A 247 4.14 0.59 -0.78
N LEU A 248 5.38 0.31 -0.39
CA LEU A 248 6.59 1.09 -0.72
C LEU A 248 7.04 1.00 -2.19
N PHE A 249 6.69 -0.07 -2.91
CA PHE A 249 7.30 -0.40 -4.21
C PHE A 249 6.31 -0.43 -5.38
N LEU A 250 5.29 0.44 -5.36
CA LEU A 250 4.39 0.56 -6.50
C LEU A 250 5.07 1.21 -7.71
N LYS A 251 4.72 0.72 -8.90
CA LYS A 251 5.20 1.29 -10.19
C LYS A 251 5.06 2.81 -10.24
N ASN A 252 3.95 3.31 -9.72
CA ASN A 252 3.71 4.72 -9.45
C ASN A 252 2.58 4.84 -8.42
N TYR A 253 2.42 6.03 -7.85
CA TYR A 253 1.41 6.34 -6.84
C TYR A 253 0.24 7.15 -7.41
N LYS A 254 -0.10 6.99 -8.70
CA LYS A 254 -1.35 7.54 -9.23
C LYS A 254 -2.52 6.75 -8.66
N LEU A 255 -3.64 7.42 -8.39
CA LEU A 255 -4.83 6.80 -7.79
C LEU A 255 -5.26 5.53 -8.54
N GLU A 256 -5.27 5.56 -9.87
CA GLU A 256 -5.58 4.42 -10.75
C GLU A 256 -4.71 3.17 -10.51
N THR A 257 -3.41 3.38 -10.23
CA THR A 257 -2.48 2.27 -9.96
C THR A 257 -2.72 1.73 -8.55
N VAL A 258 -2.91 2.63 -7.59
CA VAL A 258 -3.12 2.28 -6.19
C VAL A 258 -4.43 1.53 -5.98
N ILE A 259 -5.54 1.97 -6.56
CA ILE A 259 -6.83 1.31 -6.33
C ILE A 259 -6.83 -0.14 -6.82
N LYS A 260 -6.12 -0.43 -7.92
CA LYS A 260 -5.94 -1.78 -8.45
C LYS A 260 -5.14 -2.66 -7.48
N GLU A 261 -4.04 -2.14 -6.95
CA GLU A 261 -3.22 -2.85 -5.95
C GLU A 261 -4.05 -3.22 -4.70
N TYR A 262 -4.94 -2.33 -4.26
CA TYR A 262 -5.81 -2.58 -3.11
C TYR A 262 -7.04 -3.43 -3.45
N GLY A 263 -7.11 -4.01 -4.66
CA GLY A 263 -8.21 -4.86 -5.13
C GLY A 263 -9.54 -4.12 -5.30
N ILE A 264 -9.49 -2.82 -5.60
CA ILE A 264 -10.63 -2.01 -6.02
C ILE A 264 -10.62 -2.01 -7.54
N ASN A 265 -11.34 -2.95 -8.14
CA ASN A 265 -11.45 -3.11 -9.60
C ASN A 265 -12.41 -2.07 -10.19
N LYS A 266 -12.01 -0.81 -10.15
CA LYS A 266 -12.71 0.33 -10.77
C LYS A 266 -11.71 1.14 -11.59
N ASN A 267 -12.25 1.89 -12.55
CA ASN A 267 -11.50 2.97 -13.20
C ASN A 267 -11.76 4.27 -12.42
N VAL A 268 -10.79 5.18 -12.49
CA VAL A 268 -10.91 6.57 -11.99
C VAL A 268 -11.57 7.37 -13.11
N PRO A 269 -12.83 7.82 -12.95
CA PRO A 269 -13.51 8.60 -13.98
C PRO A 269 -12.95 10.01 -14.18
N HIS A 270 -12.15 10.55 -13.25
CA HIS A 270 -11.76 11.98 -13.22
C HIS A 270 -13.02 12.86 -13.12
N ARG A 271 -13.84 12.50 -12.15
CA ARG A 271 -15.07 13.19 -11.75
C ARG A 271 -15.06 13.29 -10.25
N ALA A 272 -15.06 14.51 -9.74
CA ALA A 272 -14.59 14.79 -8.40
C ALA A 272 -15.36 13.99 -7.32
N LEU A 273 -16.70 13.93 -7.39
CA LEU A 273 -17.50 13.21 -6.38
C LEU A 273 -17.32 11.69 -6.47
N GLU A 274 -17.22 11.16 -7.68
CA GLU A 274 -17.03 9.73 -7.96
C GLU A 274 -15.64 9.28 -7.50
N ASP A 275 -14.62 10.11 -7.68
CA ASP A 275 -13.28 9.88 -7.21
C ASP A 275 -13.20 9.96 -5.69
N VAL A 276 -13.92 10.89 -5.04
CA VAL A 276 -14.12 10.88 -3.59
C VAL A 276 -14.70 9.54 -3.12
N LYS A 277 -15.69 8.96 -3.81
CA LYS A 277 -16.26 7.64 -3.47
C LYS A 277 -15.23 6.51 -3.64
N ILE A 278 -14.30 6.62 -4.57
CA ILE A 278 -13.19 5.67 -4.72
C ILE A 278 -12.18 5.83 -3.58
N ILE A 279 -11.80 7.08 -3.27
CA ILE A 279 -10.90 7.42 -2.16
C ILE A 279 -11.49 6.92 -0.83
N GLN A 280 -12.80 7.08 -0.60
CA GLN A 280 -13.50 6.54 0.57
C GLN A 280 -13.29 5.03 0.72
N LYS A 281 -13.43 4.26 -0.37
CA LYS A 281 -13.20 2.81 -0.37
C LYS A 281 -11.73 2.46 -0.12
N LEU A 282 -10.81 3.28 -0.60
CA LEU A 282 -9.38 3.12 -0.33
C LEU A 282 -9.05 3.40 1.14
N ILE A 283 -9.58 4.48 1.72
CA ILE A 283 -9.42 4.82 3.15
C ILE A 283 -9.88 3.66 4.03
N ALA A 284 -11.02 3.03 3.72
CA ALA A 284 -11.53 1.87 4.46
C ALA A 284 -10.57 0.66 4.47
N LYS A 285 -9.57 0.62 3.57
CA LYS A 285 -8.52 -0.41 3.54
C LYS A 285 -7.23 0.01 4.26
N LEU A 286 -7.09 1.29 4.61
CA LEU A 286 -5.89 1.88 5.25
C LEU A 286 -6.07 1.99 6.77
N ASN A 287 -5.86 0.88 7.49
CA ASN A 287 -6.10 0.79 8.94
C ASN A 287 -5.42 1.91 9.77
N LYS A 288 -4.20 2.35 9.39
CA LYS A 288 -3.48 3.43 10.08
C LYS A 288 -4.19 4.77 9.96
N LEU A 289 -4.76 5.06 8.80
CA LEU A 289 -5.52 6.29 8.56
C LEU A 289 -6.88 6.21 9.25
N VAL A 290 -7.61 5.09 9.14
CA VAL A 290 -8.90 4.90 9.82
C VAL A 290 -8.77 5.17 11.32
N LYS A 291 -7.77 4.57 11.98
CA LYS A 291 -7.49 4.82 13.41
C LYS A 291 -7.19 6.29 13.73
N ARG A 292 -6.58 7.05 12.82
CA ARG A 292 -6.32 8.48 13.03
C ARG A 292 -7.56 9.34 12.84
N LEU A 293 -8.50 8.91 12.01
CA LEU A 293 -9.78 9.61 11.79
C LEU A 293 -10.80 9.31 12.90
N GLU A 294 -10.62 8.19 13.63
CA GLU A 294 -11.45 7.80 14.77
C GLU A 294 -11.00 8.39 16.13
N ASN A 295 -9.75 8.88 16.22
CA ASN A 295 -9.18 9.50 17.42
C ASN A 295 -9.24 11.03 17.35
#